data_AF-A0A961ATU9-F1
#
_entry.id   AF-A0A961ATU9-F1
#
_cell.length_a   1.000
_cell.length_b   1.000
_cell.length_c   1.000
_cell.angle_alpha   90.00
_cell.angle_beta   90.00
_cell.angle_gamma   90.00
#
_symmetry.space_group_name_H-M   'P 1'
#
loop_
_entity.id
_entity.type
_entity.pdbx_description
1 polymer ?
#
loop_
_entity_poly.entity_id
_entity_poly.type
_entity_poly.pdbx_seq_one_letter_code
_entity_poly.pdbx_strand_id
1 'polypeptide(L)'
;MSSLAFAPPHLDDSDDEEVLIQFDDTAFEPSIPSEEDFEDQVREAQEQLAQLRQREEQLERQKRELEELHQRKAVFTENRDVLHEELTRAIAALNRESEECQRRADDCLNTREALDHYLRTVDSLRPDMWSRNQLKEELGKAQGRIDEAEEELRSASPLLASIRGGKSKIASAKRNASASNDETGQGFLYWFKSGLAFTLPVMIFLAVFGLIFLVFGGS
;
A
#
# COMPACT_ATOMS: atom_id res chain seq x y z
N MET A 1 -28.53 25.16 -24.81
CA MET A 1 -29.99 25.14 -24.68
C MET A 1 -30.57 25.70 -25.97
N SER A 2 -30.83 24.84 -26.95
CA SER A 2 -31.39 25.24 -28.25
C SER A 2 -32.84 24.76 -28.28
N SER A 3 -33.75 25.72 -28.15
CA SER A 3 -35.20 25.54 -28.24
C SER A 3 -35.58 25.58 -29.72
N LEU A 4 -36.05 24.46 -30.28
CA LEU A 4 -36.54 24.39 -31.65
C LEU A 4 -38.05 24.69 -31.63
N ALA A 5 -38.42 25.90 -32.05
CA ALA A 5 -39.80 26.34 -32.20
C ALA A 5 -40.41 25.74 -33.48
N PHE A 6 -41.60 25.16 -33.34
CA PHE A 6 -42.40 24.58 -34.43
C PHE A 6 -43.14 25.71 -35.17
N ALA A 7 -42.90 25.82 -36.48
CA ALA A 7 -43.57 26.78 -37.37
C ALA A 7 -44.90 26.19 -37.87
N PRO A 8 -46.01 26.95 -37.90
CA PRO A 8 -47.29 26.45 -38.41
C PRO A 8 -47.28 26.43 -39.94
N PRO A 9 -47.88 25.41 -40.59
CA PRO A 9 -47.96 25.34 -42.04
C PRO A 9 -48.97 26.36 -42.59
N HIS A 10 -48.52 27.07 -43.62
CA HIS A 10 -49.28 27.98 -44.48
C HIS A 10 -50.26 27.18 -45.34
N LEU A 11 -51.55 27.46 -45.21
CA LEU A 11 -52.61 26.90 -46.06
C LEU A 11 -52.79 27.82 -47.27
N ASP A 12 -52.66 27.21 -48.45
CA ASP A 12 -52.95 27.80 -49.75
C ASP A 12 -54.47 27.69 -49.99
N ASP A 13 -55.13 28.84 -50.04
CA ASP A 13 -56.52 29.01 -50.46
C ASP A 13 -56.54 29.12 -51.99
N SER A 14 -56.98 28.08 -52.71
CA SER A 14 -57.61 28.16 -54.04
C SER A 14 -57.95 26.75 -54.54
N ASP A 15 -59.21 26.35 -54.40
CA ASP A 15 -60.08 26.01 -55.54
C ASP A 15 -61.35 25.35 -54.98
N ASP A 16 -62.42 26.13 -54.97
CA ASP A 16 -63.78 25.74 -54.68
C ASP A 16 -64.28 24.76 -55.76
N GLU A 17 -63.90 23.49 -55.66
CA GLU A 17 -64.76 22.43 -56.19
C GLU A 17 -65.80 22.11 -55.13
N GLU A 18 -67.06 22.46 -55.42
CA GLU A 18 -68.21 21.86 -54.76
C GLU A 18 -68.15 20.33 -55.00
N VAL A 19 -67.42 19.64 -54.14
CA VAL A 19 -67.53 18.19 -53.99
C VAL A 19 -68.92 17.97 -53.41
N LEU A 20 -69.87 17.76 -54.33
CA LEU A 20 -71.20 17.26 -54.03
C LEU A 20 -71.00 15.94 -53.27
N ILE A 21 -71.02 16.01 -51.94
CA ILE A 21 -71.01 14.83 -51.07
C ILE A 21 -72.31 14.11 -51.37
N GLN A 22 -72.24 13.20 -52.34
CA GLN A 22 -73.25 12.21 -52.56
C GLN A 22 -73.17 11.31 -51.33
N PHE A 23 -74.03 11.58 -50.35
CA PHE A 23 -74.23 10.66 -49.23
C PHE A 23 -74.79 9.38 -49.81
N ASP A 24 -73.88 8.45 -50.08
CA ASP A 24 -74.20 7.04 -50.26
C ASP A 24 -74.68 6.53 -48.89
N ASP A 25 -76.01 6.57 -48.71
CA ASP A 25 -76.73 6.19 -47.49
C ASP A 25 -76.68 4.66 -47.23
N THR A 26 -75.74 3.96 -47.85
CA THR A 26 -75.49 2.52 -47.68
C THR A 26 -74.10 2.16 -47.16
N ALA A 27 -73.23 3.12 -46.84
CA ALA A 27 -71.85 2.83 -46.43
C ALA A 27 -71.46 3.37 -45.04
N PHE A 28 -72.42 3.54 -44.12
CA PHE A 28 -72.09 3.53 -42.68
C PHE A 28 -72.34 2.12 -42.14
N GLU A 29 -71.60 1.14 -42.64
CA GLU A 29 -71.35 -0.03 -41.81
C GLU A 29 -70.47 0.45 -40.66
N PRO A 30 -70.88 0.27 -39.39
CA PRO A 30 -69.88 0.19 -38.36
C PRO A 30 -68.99 -0.98 -38.79
N SER A 31 -67.79 -0.70 -39.31
CA SER A 31 -66.75 -1.71 -39.43
C SER A 31 -66.40 -2.08 -38.00
N ILE A 32 -67.22 -2.98 -37.43
CA ILE A 32 -66.92 -3.70 -36.20
C ILE A 32 -65.59 -4.37 -36.56
N PRO A 33 -64.47 -4.04 -35.88
CA PRO A 33 -63.19 -4.62 -36.21
C PRO A 33 -63.39 -6.14 -36.26
N SER A 34 -62.99 -6.74 -37.36
CA SER A 34 -63.24 -8.16 -37.56
C SER A 34 -62.45 -8.95 -36.50
N GLU A 35 -62.90 -10.15 -36.10
CA GLU A 35 -62.17 -10.97 -35.11
C GLU A 35 -60.69 -11.16 -35.53
N GLU A 36 -60.42 -11.17 -36.84
CA GLU A 36 -59.09 -11.24 -37.45
C GLU A 36 -58.24 -9.97 -37.18
N ASP A 37 -58.82 -8.77 -37.25
CA ASP A 37 -58.13 -7.51 -36.92
C ASP A 37 -57.76 -7.44 -35.42
N PHE A 38 -58.59 -8.00 -34.55
CA PHE A 38 -58.31 -8.10 -33.11
C PHE A 38 -57.21 -9.11 -32.82
N GLU A 39 -57.22 -10.27 -33.48
CA GLU A 39 -56.16 -11.27 -33.35
C GLU A 39 -54.81 -10.72 -33.84
N ASP A 40 -54.80 -9.94 -34.92
CA ASP A 40 -53.61 -9.27 -35.44
C ASP A 40 -53.07 -8.20 -34.50
N GLN A 41 -53.94 -7.39 -33.89
CA GLN A 41 -53.53 -6.41 -32.88
C GLN A 41 -52.99 -7.06 -31.60
N VAL A 42 -53.58 -8.19 -31.17
CA VAL A 42 -53.08 -8.97 -30.04
C VAL A 42 -51.72 -9.60 -30.36
N ARG A 43 -51.55 -10.12 -31.58
CA ARG A 43 -50.29 -10.68 -32.07
C ARG A 43 -49.19 -9.61 -32.14
N GLU A 44 -49.51 -8.43 -32.68
CA GLU A 44 -48.59 -7.30 -32.72
C GLU A 44 -48.20 -6.85 -31.31
N ALA A 45 -49.17 -6.71 -30.39
CA ALA A 45 -48.89 -6.34 -29.00
C ALA A 45 -48.02 -7.39 -28.28
N GLN A 46 -48.24 -8.69 -28.55
CA GLN A 46 -47.41 -9.78 -28.02
C GLN A 46 -45.97 -9.74 -28.58
N GLU A 47 -45.80 -9.46 -29.88
CA GLU A 47 -44.49 -9.29 -30.50
C GLU A 47 -43.75 -8.08 -29.93
N GLN A 48 -44.43 -6.95 -29.78
CA GLN A 48 -43.86 -5.75 -29.15
C GLN A 48 -43.42 -6.04 -27.72
N LEU A 49 -44.23 -6.76 -26.94
CA LEU A 49 -43.90 -7.14 -25.56
C LEU A 49 -42.71 -8.11 -25.48
N ALA A 50 -42.60 -9.04 -26.43
CA ALA A 50 -41.44 -9.92 -26.55
C ALA A 50 -40.16 -9.14 -26.88
N GLN A 51 -40.24 -8.19 -27.82
CA GLN A 51 -39.09 -7.33 -28.14
C GLN A 51 -38.69 -6.42 -26.97
N LEU A 52 -39.66 -5.89 -26.23
CA LEU A 52 -39.42 -5.10 -25.01
C LEU A 52 -38.68 -5.93 -23.96
N ARG A 53 -39.13 -7.15 -23.66
CA ARG A 53 -38.45 -8.06 -22.74
C ARG A 53 -37.03 -8.39 -23.17
N GLN A 54 -36.81 -8.62 -24.47
CA GLN A 54 -35.46 -8.88 -24.99
C GLN A 54 -34.54 -7.66 -24.79
N ARG A 55 -35.06 -6.44 -24.98
CA ARG A 55 -34.31 -5.21 -24.73
C ARG A 55 -34.04 -5.01 -23.24
N GLU A 56 -35.01 -5.31 -22.36
CA GLU A 56 -34.82 -5.27 -20.91
C GLU A 56 -33.71 -6.23 -20.47
N GLU A 57 -33.72 -7.47 -20.95
CA GLU A 57 -32.68 -8.45 -20.60
C GLU A 57 -31.28 -8.02 -21.08
N GLN A 58 -31.18 -7.44 -22.29
CA GLN A 58 -29.94 -6.88 -22.79
C GLN A 58 -29.45 -5.71 -21.93
N LEU A 59 -30.36 -4.83 -21.52
CA LEU A 59 -30.05 -3.69 -20.67
C LEU A 59 -29.57 -4.14 -19.28
N GLU A 60 -30.20 -5.16 -18.70
CA GLU A 60 -29.80 -5.73 -17.41
C GLU A 60 -28.43 -6.41 -17.47
N ARG A 61 -28.10 -7.09 -18.59
CA ARG A 61 -26.75 -7.65 -18.80
C ARG A 61 -25.70 -6.56 -18.89
N GLN A 62 -25.93 -5.53 -19.71
CA GLN A 62 -25.02 -4.39 -19.83
C GLN A 62 -24.84 -3.66 -18.49
N LYS A 63 -25.91 -3.49 -17.72
CA LYS A 63 -25.86 -2.90 -16.39
C LYS A 63 -24.98 -3.72 -15.45
N ARG A 64 -25.15 -5.05 -15.40
CA ARG A 64 -24.33 -5.93 -14.56
C ARG A 64 -22.85 -5.89 -14.94
N GLU A 65 -22.53 -5.93 -16.23
CA GLU A 65 -21.15 -5.83 -16.71
C GLU A 65 -20.51 -4.49 -16.31
N LEU A 66 -21.26 -3.40 -16.44
CA LEU A 66 -20.79 -2.07 -16.05
C LEU A 66 -20.59 -1.96 -14.53
N GLU A 67 -21.52 -2.50 -13.74
CA GLU A 67 -21.40 -2.55 -12.28
C GLU A 67 -20.17 -3.36 -11.83
N GLU A 68 -19.91 -4.52 -12.44
CA GLU A 68 -18.72 -5.34 -12.15
C GLU A 68 -17.43 -4.59 -12.50
N LEU A 69 -17.37 -3.94 -13.65
CA LEU A 69 -16.22 -3.13 -14.05
C LEU A 69 -16.00 -1.94 -13.11
N HIS A 70 -17.08 -1.27 -12.69
CA HIS A 70 -17.01 -0.18 -11.73
C HIS A 70 -16.49 -0.66 -10.37
N GLN A 71 -16.98 -1.79 -9.87
CA GLN A 71 -16.51 -2.38 -8.62
C GLN A 71 -15.04 -2.77 -8.72
N ARG A 72 -14.63 -3.43 -9.81
CA ARG A 72 -13.23 -3.83 -10.03
C ARG A 72 -12.31 -2.62 -10.12
N LYS A 73 -12.74 -1.55 -10.79
CA LYS A 73 -12.01 -0.29 -10.86
C LYS A 73 -11.88 0.35 -9.48
N ALA A 74 -12.96 0.39 -8.69
CA ALA A 74 -12.95 0.97 -7.35
C ALA A 74 -11.95 0.25 -6.43
N VAL A 75 -12.00 -1.08 -6.40
CA VAL A 75 -11.05 -1.91 -5.62
C VAL A 75 -9.62 -1.71 -6.11
N PHE A 76 -9.40 -1.65 -7.42
CA PHE A 76 -8.07 -1.39 -7.97
C PHE A 76 -7.54 -0.01 -7.56
N THR A 77 -8.37 1.04 -7.65
CA THR A 77 -7.95 2.39 -7.26
C THR A 77 -7.65 2.49 -5.78
N GLU A 78 -8.46 1.88 -4.93
CA GLU A 78 -8.23 1.83 -3.48
C GLU A 78 -6.91 1.11 -3.17
N ASN A 79 -6.71 -0.09 -3.71
CA ASN A 79 -5.47 -0.84 -3.51
C ASN A 79 -4.24 -0.09 -4.02
N ARG A 80 -4.36 0.58 -5.17
CA ARG A 80 -3.29 1.41 -5.72
C ARG A 80 -2.95 2.56 -4.78
N ASP A 81 -3.96 3.23 -4.23
CA ASP A 81 -3.76 4.39 -3.37
C ASP A 81 -3.12 3.98 -2.04
N VAL A 82 -3.55 2.85 -1.46
CA VAL A 82 -2.90 2.24 -0.28
C VAL A 82 -1.45 1.91 -0.57
N LEU A 83 -1.16 1.19 -1.65
CA LEU A 83 0.22 0.84 -2.02
C LEU A 83 1.07 2.08 -2.29
N HIS A 84 0.51 3.11 -2.91
CA HIS A 84 1.20 4.37 -3.16
C HIS A 84 1.59 5.06 -1.85
N GLU A 85 0.69 5.11 -0.87
CA GLU A 85 0.98 5.67 0.45
C GLU A 85 2.05 4.86 1.19
N GLU A 86 1.94 3.53 1.20
CA GLU A 86 2.92 2.63 1.82
C GLU A 86 4.31 2.79 1.20
N LEU A 87 4.40 2.80 -0.13
CA LEU A 87 5.65 3.00 -0.85
C LEU A 87 6.24 4.38 -0.57
N THR A 88 5.41 5.43 -0.57
CA THR A 88 5.85 6.80 -0.24
C THR A 88 6.45 6.86 1.17
N ARG A 89 5.78 6.23 2.14
CA ARG A 89 6.27 6.14 3.52
C ARG A 89 7.56 5.35 3.62
N ALA A 90 7.68 4.22 2.92
CA ALA A 90 8.87 3.39 2.91
C ALA A 90 10.08 4.13 2.31
N ILE A 91 9.88 4.84 1.20
CA ILE A 91 10.92 5.66 0.57
C ILE A 91 11.37 6.77 1.53
N ALA A 92 10.44 7.47 2.18
CA ALA A 92 10.78 8.51 3.15
C ALA A 92 11.58 7.95 4.35
N ALA A 93 11.24 6.76 4.83
CA ALA A 93 12.00 6.09 5.89
C ALA A 93 13.41 5.71 5.42
N LEU A 94 13.54 5.16 4.21
CA LEU A 94 14.84 4.79 3.64
C LEU A 94 15.73 6.02 3.42
N ASN A 95 15.17 7.14 2.95
CA ASN A 95 15.93 8.38 2.76
C ASN A 95 16.49 8.89 4.09
N ARG A 96 15.69 8.87 5.17
CA ARG A 96 16.16 9.26 6.51
C ARG A 96 17.28 8.36 7.01
N GLU A 97 17.15 7.03 6.84
CA GLU A 97 18.21 6.10 7.23
C GLU A 97 19.48 6.29 6.38
N SER A 98 19.33 6.55 5.07
CA SER A 98 20.44 6.85 4.18
C SER A 98 21.18 8.12 4.61
N GLU A 99 20.46 9.20 4.91
CA GLU A 99 21.04 10.43 5.44
C GLU A 99 21.75 10.18 6.78
N GLU A 100 21.17 9.37 7.67
CA GLU A 100 21.78 9.06 8.96
C GLU A 100 23.05 8.21 8.78
N CYS A 101 23.03 7.22 7.88
CA CYS A 101 24.20 6.44 7.53
C CYS A 101 25.31 7.30 6.91
N GLN A 102 24.94 8.26 6.06
CA GLN A 102 25.89 9.19 5.47
C GLN A 102 26.51 10.11 6.53
N ARG A 103 25.70 10.70 7.42
CA ARG A 103 26.22 11.51 8.55
C ARG A 103 27.17 10.71 9.44
N ARG A 104 26.80 9.47 9.79
CA ARG A 104 27.68 8.58 10.57
C ARG A 104 28.99 8.30 9.83
N ALA A 105 28.95 8.13 8.51
CA ALA A 105 30.16 7.94 7.71
C ALA A 105 31.04 9.20 7.71
N ASP A 106 30.45 10.38 7.56
CA ASP A 106 31.16 11.66 7.62
C ASP A 106 31.81 11.87 8.99
N ASP A 107 31.10 11.58 10.09
CA ASP A 107 31.65 11.62 11.45
C ASP A 107 32.84 10.66 11.62
N CYS A 108 32.76 9.45 11.06
CA CYS A 108 33.85 8.49 11.06
C CYS A 108 35.07 8.98 10.26
N LEU A 109 34.84 9.66 9.13
CA LEU A 109 35.91 10.20 8.31
C LEU A 109 36.61 11.37 9.00
N ASN A 110 35.83 12.30 9.57
CA ASN A 110 36.34 13.46 10.30
C ASN A 110 37.18 13.02 11.52
N THR A 111 36.67 12.08 12.31
CA THR A 111 37.42 11.55 13.46
C THR A 111 38.68 10.80 13.03
N ARG A 112 38.64 10.02 11.94
CA ARG A 112 39.84 9.38 11.39
C ARG A 112 40.89 10.41 10.97
N GLU A 113 40.49 11.48 10.29
CA GLU A 113 41.41 12.54 9.86
C GLU A 113 42.01 13.28 11.05
N ALA A 114 41.20 13.60 12.07
CA ALA A 114 41.70 14.20 13.32
C ALA A 114 42.73 13.29 13.99
N LEU A 115 42.43 12.00 14.14
CA LEU A 115 43.37 11.05 14.74
C LEU A 115 44.66 10.88 13.92
N ASP A 116 44.58 10.89 12.59
CA ASP A 116 45.77 10.86 11.72
C ASP A 116 46.62 12.13 11.87
N HIS A 117 45.97 13.30 12.01
CA HIS A 117 46.66 14.56 12.28
C HIS A 117 47.43 14.50 13.61
N TYR A 118 46.78 14.08 14.71
CA TYR A 118 47.45 13.96 16.00
C TYR A 118 48.54 12.88 16.02
N LEU A 119 48.36 11.77 15.30
CA LEU A 119 49.40 10.76 15.12
C LEU A 119 50.65 11.38 14.49
N ARG A 120 50.50 12.13 13.39
CA ARG A 120 51.63 12.83 12.74
C ARG A 120 52.27 13.86 13.65
N THR A 121 51.48 14.58 14.43
CA THR A 121 51.98 15.56 15.41
C THR A 121 52.85 14.87 16.45
N VAL A 122 52.40 13.73 16.99
CA VAL A 122 53.17 12.92 17.95
C VAL A 122 54.43 12.34 17.30
N ASP A 123 54.34 11.78 16.08
CA ASP A 123 55.48 11.21 15.35
C ASP A 123 56.56 12.27 14.99
N SER A 124 56.15 13.54 14.84
CA SER A 124 57.06 14.64 14.57
C SER A 124 57.89 15.07 15.79
N LEU A 125 57.49 14.65 17.00
CA LEU A 125 58.23 14.93 18.23
C LEU A 125 59.52 14.09 18.24
N ARG A 126 60.66 14.76 18.08
CA ARG A 126 61.99 14.14 18.05
C ARG A 126 62.84 14.68 19.20
N PRO A 127 62.75 14.08 20.41
CA PRO A 127 63.49 14.54 21.58
C PRO A 127 65.01 14.60 21.37
N ASP A 128 65.54 13.70 20.53
CA ASP A 128 66.97 13.58 20.23
C ASP A 128 67.55 14.79 19.47
N MET A 129 66.70 15.59 18.81
CA MET A 129 67.11 16.74 18.01
C MET A 129 67.08 18.06 18.78
N TRP A 130 66.64 18.06 20.04
CA TRP A 130 66.47 19.29 20.84
C TRP A 130 67.79 19.77 21.45
N SER A 131 68.02 21.08 21.40
CA SER A 131 69.21 21.69 22.00
C SER A 131 69.07 21.83 23.51
N ARG A 132 70.16 21.61 24.27
CA ARG A 132 70.15 21.62 25.74
C ARG A 132 69.63 22.92 26.37
N ASN A 133 69.80 24.04 25.70
CA ASN A 133 69.33 25.36 26.15
C ASN A 133 67.81 25.57 25.99
N GLN A 134 67.15 24.82 25.08
CA GLN A 134 65.71 24.92 24.83
C GLN A 134 64.94 23.67 25.28
N LEU A 135 65.64 22.64 25.76
CA LEU A 135 65.07 21.35 26.13
C LEU A 135 63.87 21.44 27.07
N LYS A 136 63.93 22.30 28.10
CA LYS A 136 62.84 22.45 29.08
C LYS A 136 61.57 23.03 28.44
N GLU A 137 61.72 23.97 27.51
CA GLU A 137 60.60 24.60 26.82
C GLU A 137 59.99 23.64 25.79
N GLU A 138 60.83 23.00 24.98
CA GLU A 138 60.39 22.02 23.98
C GLU A 138 59.73 20.79 24.61
N LEU A 139 60.21 20.34 25.77
CA LEU A 139 59.57 19.25 26.51
C LEU A 139 58.17 19.65 27.02
N GLY A 140 58.00 20.88 27.50
CA GLY A 140 56.68 21.38 27.91
C GLY A 140 55.70 21.49 26.74
N LYS A 141 56.16 21.99 25.59
CA LYS A 141 55.36 22.01 24.34
C LYS A 141 55.00 20.60 23.86
N ALA A 142 55.96 19.67 23.92
CA ALA A 142 55.75 18.28 23.55
C ALA A 142 54.71 17.60 24.45
N GLN A 143 54.80 17.82 25.76
CA GLN A 143 53.81 17.33 26.72
C GLN A 143 52.41 17.88 26.41
N GLY A 144 52.28 19.18 26.18
CA GLY A 144 50.98 19.77 25.81
C GLY A 144 50.39 19.18 24.52
N ARG A 145 51.20 18.90 23.50
CA ARG A 145 50.75 18.23 22.27
C ARG A 145 50.30 16.79 22.50
N ILE A 146 50.94 16.08 23.43
CA ILE A 146 50.55 14.72 23.81
C ILE A 146 49.23 14.77 24.59
N ASP A 147 49.09 15.68 25.53
CA ASP A 147 47.85 15.86 26.32
C ASP A 147 46.65 16.17 25.40
N GLU A 148 46.85 17.02 24.40
CA GLU A 148 45.84 17.36 23.38
C GLU A 148 45.47 16.12 22.54
N ALA A 149 46.45 15.31 22.12
CA ALA A 149 46.20 14.07 21.40
C ALA A 149 45.44 13.02 22.26
N GLU A 150 45.73 12.94 23.56
CA GLU A 150 45.00 12.07 24.49
C GLU A 150 43.54 12.53 24.69
N GLU A 151 43.30 13.84 24.74
CA GLU A 151 41.96 14.40 24.82
C GLU A 151 41.15 14.08 23.57
N GLU A 152 41.73 14.26 22.37
CA GLU A 152 41.05 13.89 21.12
C GLU A 152 40.76 12.39 21.05
N LEU A 153 41.71 11.54 21.46
CA LEU A 153 41.50 10.08 21.47
C LEU A 153 40.36 9.69 22.43
N ARG A 154 40.26 10.36 23.59
CA ARG A 154 39.17 10.17 24.54
C ARG A 154 37.84 10.62 23.96
N SER A 155 37.82 11.75 23.24
CA SER A 155 36.66 12.27 22.51
C SER A 155 36.19 11.29 21.41
N ALA A 156 37.11 10.64 20.70
CA ALA A 156 36.81 9.66 19.64
C ALA A 156 36.38 8.27 20.18
N SER A 157 36.75 7.92 21.42
CA SER A 157 36.42 6.63 22.07
C SER A 157 34.95 6.20 21.98
N PRO A 158 33.93 7.03 22.27
CA PRO A 158 32.52 6.64 22.13
C PRO A 158 32.12 6.28 20.69
N LEU A 159 32.65 6.97 19.69
CA LEU A 159 32.40 6.63 18.28
C LEU A 159 33.07 5.29 17.91
N LEU A 160 34.31 5.05 18.35
CA LEU A 160 34.99 3.77 18.16
C LEU A 160 34.26 2.61 18.84
N ALA A 161 33.69 2.85 20.03
CA ALA A 161 32.87 1.89 20.75
C ALA A 161 31.55 1.62 20.01
N SER A 162 30.90 2.64 19.45
CA SER A 162 29.65 2.49 18.68
C SER A 162 29.86 1.69 17.40
N ILE A 163 30.97 1.91 16.68
CA ILE A 163 31.35 1.13 15.49
C ILE A 163 31.58 -0.34 15.86
N ARG A 164 32.24 -0.60 17.00
CA ARG A 164 32.53 -1.96 17.49
C ARG A 164 31.27 -2.71 17.92
N GLY A 165 30.34 -2.02 18.60
CA GLY A 165 29.06 -2.58 19.06
C GLY A 165 27.97 -2.64 17.98
N GLY A 166 28.10 -1.87 16.90
CA GLY A 166 27.09 -1.72 15.84
C GLY A 166 26.81 -2.96 15.00
N LYS A 167 27.73 -3.95 14.99
CA LYS A 167 27.52 -5.24 14.29
C LYS A 167 26.30 -6.03 14.80
N SER A 168 25.74 -5.69 15.96
CA SER A 168 24.58 -6.38 16.54
C SER A 168 23.21 -5.80 16.17
N LYS A 169 23.10 -4.55 15.66
CA LYS A 169 21.79 -3.90 15.47
C LYS A 169 21.21 -4.00 14.05
N ILE A 170 22.04 -4.23 13.04
CA ILE A 170 21.59 -4.38 11.64
C ILE A 170 20.78 -5.68 11.44
N ALA A 171 21.01 -6.71 12.27
CA ALA A 171 20.23 -7.95 12.25
C ALA A 171 18.80 -7.79 12.80
N SER A 172 18.49 -6.68 13.49
CA SER A 172 17.20 -6.46 14.14
C SER A 172 16.23 -5.59 13.32
N ALA A 173 16.71 -4.93 12.27
CA ALA A 173 15.90 -4.01 11.45
C ALA A 173 15.09 -4.70 10.33
N LYS A 174 15.42 -5.94 9.94
CA LYS A 174 14.77 -6.65 8.82
C LYS A 174 13.46 -7.38 9.19
N ARG A 175 12.81 -7.07 10.31
CA ARG A 175 11.56 -7.74 10.73
C ARG A 175 10.36 -6.83 10.97
N ASN A 176 10.45 -5.54 10.66
CA ASN A 176 9.38 -4.58 10.95
C ASN A 176 8.84 -3.87 9.69
N ALA A 177 8.67 -4.60 8.59
CA ALA A 177 7.73 -4.20 7.56
C ALA A 177 6.46 -5.04 7.77
N SER A 178 5.34 -4.36 8.07
CA SER A 178 4.05 -4.89 8.55
C SER A 178 3.91 -5.00 10.08
N ALA A 179 3.69 -3.86 10.72
CA ALA A 179 2.84 -3.75 11.90
C ALA A 179 2.35 -2.31 12.02
N SER A 180 1.26 -2.01 11.32
CA SER A 180 0.35 -0.94 11.70
C SER A 180 -0.22 -1.27 13.09
N ASN A 181 0.01 -0.37 14.04
CA ASN A 181 -0.84 -0.05 15.17
C ASN A 181 -1.53 -1.22 15.90
N ASP A 182 -0.90 -1.79 16.94
CA ASP A 182 -1.65 -2.11 18.16
C ASP A 182 -0.74 -2.28 19.38
N GLU A 183 -1.18 -1.69 20.49
CA GLU A 183 -0.60 -1.85 21.81
C GLU A 183 -0.89 -3.28 22.31
N THR A 184 -0.03 -4.24 22.01
CA THR A 184 0.25 -5.41 22.87
C THR A 184 1.30 -6.28 22.20
N GLY A 185 2.52 -6.21 22.71
CA GLY A 185 3.62 -7.07 22.28
C GLY A 185 3.35 -8.53 22.61
N GLN A 186 2.78 -9.27 21.67
CA GLN A 186 2.71 -10.73 21.73
C GLN A 186 3.29 -11.32 20.44
N GLY A 187 4.62 -11.30 20.37
CA GLY A 187 5.38 -11.99 19.33
C GLY A 187 5.20 -13.51 19.39
N PHE A 188 5.65 -14.19 18.33
CA PHE A 188 5.58 -15.64 18.08
C PHE A 188 5.78 -16.57 19.30
N LEU A 189 6.54 -16.18 20.33
CA LEU A 189 6.65 -16.95 21.58
C LEU A 189 5.32 -17.11 22.32
N TYR A 190 4.42 -16.12 22.26
CA TYR A 190 3.09 -16.20 22.85
C TYR A 190 2.22 -17.21 22.09
N TRP A 191 2.25 -17.16 20.75
CA TRP A 191 1.55 -18.14 19.90
C TRP A 191 2.13 -19.56 20.06
N PHE A 192 3.45 -19.70 20.20
CA PHE A 192 4.08 -20.98 20.49
C PHE A 192 3.73 -21.50 21.89
N LYS A 193 3.66 -20.61 22.90
CA LYS A 193 3.23 -20.97 24.27
C LYS A 193 1.75 -21.35 24.34
N SER A 194 0.91 -20.67 23.57
CA SER A 194 -0.51 -21.02 23.41
C SER A 194 -0.70 -22.35 22.67
N GLY A 195 0.14 -22.65 21.66
CA GLY A 195 0.17 -23.96 21.02
C GLY A 195 0.61 -25.08 21.97
N LEU A 196 1.62 -24.83 22.81
CA LEU A 196 2.12 -25.82 23.77
C LEU A 196 1.12 -26.12 24.90
N ALA A 197 0.33 -25.13 25.31
CA ALA A 197 -0.74 -25.31 26.30
C ALA A 197 -1.83 -26.28 25.82
N PHE A 198 -2.09 -26.36 24.52
CA PHE A 198 -3.07 -27.29 23.96
C PHE A 198 -2.53 -28.71 23.81
N THR A 199 -1.22 -28.88 23.57
CA THR A 199 -0.60 -30.21 23.43
C THR A 199 -0.18 -30.86 24.75
N LEU A 200 -0.08 -30.08 25.83
CA LEU A 200 0.38 -30.54 27.14
C LEU A 200 -0.53 -31.60 27.79
N PRO A 201 -1.88 -31.45 27.81
CA PRO A 201 -2.75 -32.48 28.37
C PRO A 201 -2.62 -33.81 27.63
N VAL A 202 -2.56 -33.79 26.30
CA VAL A 202 -2.43 -34.99 25.45
C VAL A 202 -1.10 -35.71 25.71
N MET A 203 0.00 -34.98 25.84
CA MET A 203 1.31 -35.55 26.17
C MET A 203 1.33 -36.21 27.56
N ILE A 204 0.69 -35.60 28.56
CA ILE A 204 0.60 -36.17 29.91
C ILE A 204 -0.23 -37.46 29.87
N PHE A 205 -1.38 -37.47 29.17
CA PHE A 205 -2.18 -38.68 29.01
C PHE A 205 -1.40 -39.82 28.33
N LEU A 206 -0.65 -39.53 27.26
CA LEU A 206 0.20 -40.52 26.60
C LEU A 206 1.31 -41.05 27.52
N ALA A 207 1.96 -40.19 28.29
CA ALA A 207 3.00 -40.60 29.22
C ALA A 207 2.46 -41.51 30.33
N VAL A 208 1.32 -41.15 30.93
CA VAL A 208 0.65 -41.97 31.96
C VAL A 208 0.17 -43.29 31.36
N PHE A 209 -0.45 -43.27 30.18
CA PHE A 209 -0.90 -44.48 29.50
C PHE A 209 0.26 -45.42 29.16
N GLY A 210 1.38 -44.87 28.66
CA GLY A 210 2.60 -45.63 28.40
C GLY A 210 3.20 -46.23 29.66
N LEU A 211 3.18 -45.50 30.79
CA LEU A 211 3.68 -46.00 32.07
C LEU A 211 2.80 -47.11 32.64
N ILE A 212 1.47 -46.98 32.54
CA ILE A 212 0.52 -48.05 32.90
C ILE A 212 0.74 -49.27 32.01
N PHE A 213 0.90 -49.08 30.70
CA PHE A 213 1.18 -50.17 29.77
C PHE A 213 2.51 -50.86 30.06
N LEU A 214 3.55 -50.12 30.46
CA LEU A 214 4.84 -50.69 30.84
C LEU A 214 4.76 -51.49 32.16
N VAL A 215 4.00 -51.00 33.14
CA VAL A 215 3.85 -51.64 34.45
C VAL A 215 2.95 -52.88 34.39
N PHE A 216 1.87 -52.84 33.60
CA PHE A 216 0.90 -53.95 33.49
C PHE A 216 1.16 -54.90 32.32
N GLY A 217 1.78 -54.42 31.23
CA GLY A 217 2.15 -55.24 30.07
C GLY A 217 3.53 -55.90 30.20
N GLY A 218 4.30 -55.53 31.23
CA GLY A 218 5.58 -56.16 31.57
C GLY A 218 5.48 -57.26 32.65
N SER A 219 4.27 -57.66 33.06
CA SER A 219 4.02 -58.78 33.98
C SER A 219 3.55 -60.03 33.26
#